data_AF-A0A2V4DW78-F1
#
_entry.id   AF-A0A2V4DW78-F1
#
_cell.length_a   1.000
_cell.length_b   1.000
_cell.length_c   1.000
_cell.angle_alpha   90.00
_cell.angle_beta   90.00
_cell.angle_gamma   90.00
#
_symmetry.space_group_name_H-M   'P 1'
#
loop_
_entity.id
_entity.type
_entity.pdbx_description
1 polymer ?
#
loop_
_entity_poly.entity_id
_entity_poly.type
_entity_poly.pdbx_seq_one_letter_code
_entity_poly.pdbx_strand_id
1 'polypeptide(L)'
;QDILNDQLILSGKKLDIISQQLTNSEKGEISSDLLNLTHDTLTNYGLIDGTVTDINAITLNNLNTGKIYSDDLQIDVQTLNNRANTEHAPVIAARRDFKLNAKILNNYSHALLLSLGKFKINADIINNHSARIESSDDMTIYANKINNINDNFKTELVKISQQHKLEFAFYNSNKRYSGNNYKIKKGHGKKKYPTLIAYNEDGTSRSHYKYIEYNYTQKHYQTQITETEPAEIISGKNLLIDANHVINSNSKIIAGEALQLSVGLLDNISTKGIDRVTDKGYQIRHDRKWHGGTKRNYSSYTRTTKFNNIVETSLDLDAGKIAEHQFVSSTTVNTPEKSQTGIIVDSSDRQIAQVNAISTIESNLTLPDNSLYTV
;
A
#
# COMPACT_ATOMS: atom_id res chain seq x y z
N GLN A 1 -12.20 20.00 -36.27
CA GLN A 1 -13.24 18.96 -36.34
C GLN A 1 -12.86 17.88 -35.35
N ASP A 2 -13.84 17.25 -34.71
CA ASP A 2 -13.59 16.16 -33.77
C ASP A 2 -13.28 14.87 -34.52
N ILE A 3 -12.42 14.04 -33.95
CA ILE A 3 -12.01 12.75 -34.51
C ILE A 3 -12.48 11.64 -33.58
N LEU A 4 -13.18 10.66 -34.14
CA LEU A 4 -13.46 9.38 -33.50
C LEU A 4 -12.71 8.30 -34.27
N ASN A 5 -11.74 7.66 -33.63
CA ASN A 5 -11.05 6.49 -34.15
C ASN A 5 -11.65 5.22 -33.54
N ASP A 6 -12.05 4.27 -34.38
CA ASP A 6 -12.58 2.96 -33.98
C ASP A 6 -11.86 1.79 -34.70
N GLN A 7 -10.74 2.10 -35.36
CA GLN A 7 -9.93 1.16 -36.16
C GLN A 7 -8.44 1.52 -36.06
N LEU A 8 -7.61 0.90 -36.90
CA LEU A 8 -6.18 1.22 -37.01
C LEU A 8 -5.94 2.42 -37.93
N ILE A 9 -5.35 3.48 -37.36
CA ILE A 9 -4.68 4.59 -38.06
C ILE A 9 -3.17 4.31 -38.01
N LEU A 10 -2.54 4.09 -39.16
CA LEU A 10 -1.14 3.69 -39.24
C LEU A 10 -0.35 4.62 -40.18
N SER A 11 0.85 5.03 -39.76
CA SER A 11 1.84 5.65 -40.64
C SER A 11 3.24 5.14 -40.31
N GLY A 12 3.94 4.57 -41.29
CA GLY A 12 5.28 4.01 -41.10
C GLY A 12 6.42 5.02 -40.92
N LYS A 13 6.15 6.33 -40.80
CA LYS A 13 7.18 7.35 -40.56
C LYS A 13 6.73 8.44 -39.61
N LYS A 14 5.71 9.20 -40.01
CA LYS A 14 5.22 10.34 -39.24
C LYS A 14 3.71 10.44 -39.36
N LEU A 15 3.04 10.71 -38.25
CA LEU A 15 1.62 11.00 -38.18
C LEU A 15 1.41 12.24 -37.32
N ASP A 16 0.92 13.31 -37.94
CA ASP A 16 0.48 14.53 -37.25
C ASP A 16 -1.06 14.54 -37.20
N ILE A 17 -1.64 14.49 -35.99
CA ILE A 17 -3.10 14.61 -35.82
C ILE A 17 -3.38 15.88 -35.01
N ILE A 18 -4.13 16.78 -35.62
CA ILE A 18 -4.55 18.03 -35.00
C ILE A 18 -6.07 18.10 -35.04
N SER A 19 -6.70 18.16 -33.87
CA SER A 19 -8.16 18.30 -33.76
C SER A 19 -8.54 19.03 -32.48
N GLN A 20 -9.82 19.40 -32.35
CA GLN A 20 -10.30 19.89 -31.06
C GLN A 20 -10.41 18.72 -30.08
N GLN A 21 -11.15 17.69 -30.47
CA GLN A 21 -11.26 16.46 -29.71
C GLN A 21 -10.76 15.26 -30.52
N LEU A 22 -10.07 14.33 -29.87
CA LEU A 22 -9.76 13.01 -30.39
C LEU A 22 -10.24 11.97 -29.37
N THR A 23 -11.10 11.05 -29.82
CA THR A 23 -11.49 9.86 -29.08
C THR A 23 -10.94 8.64 -29.80
N ASN A 24 -10.00 7.94 -29.19
CA ASN A 24 -9.56 6.61 -29.62
C ASN A 24 -10.37 5.57 -28.84
N SER A 25 -11.31 4.89 -29.51
CA SER A 25 -12.19 3.91 -28.88
C SER A 25 -11.39 2.69 -28.38
N GLU A 26 -12.04 1.80 -27.64
CA GLU A 26 -11.45 0.54 -27.18
C GLU A 26 -10.88 -0.34 -28.32
N LYS A 27 -11.47 -0.25 -29.52
CA LYS A 27 -11.00 -0.95 -30.74
C LYS A 27 -10.03 -0.14 -31.58
N GLY A 28 -9.88 1.14 -31.24
CA GLY A 28 -9.03 2.07 -31.96
C GLY A 28 -7.55 1.82 -31.67
N GLU A 29 -6.76 1.84 -32.73
CA GLU A 29 -5.30 1.83 -32.66
C GLU A 29 -4.76 3.02 -33.44
N ILE A 30 -3.83 3.76 -32.85
CA ILE A 30 -3.07 4.82 -33.53
C ILE A 30 -1.60 4.45 -33.43
N SER A 31 -0.96 4.22 -34.57
CA SER A 31 0.42 3.74 -34.62
C SER A 31 1.29 4.50 -35.61
N SER A 32 2.47 4.97 -35.17
CA SER A 32 3.48 5.57 -36.05
C SER A 32 4.88 5.58 -35.46
N ASP A 33 5.92 5.67 -36.29
CA ASP A 33 7.28 5.89 -35.79
C ASP A 33 7.41 7.25 -35.08
N LEU A 34 6.92 8.32 -35.70
CA LEU A 34 6.85 9.65 -35.10
C LEU A 34 5.39 10.08 -34.98
N LEU A 35 4.86 10.12 -33.76
CA LEU A 35 3.46 10.43 -33.50
C LEU A 35 3.32 11.78 -32.79
N ASN A 36 2.72 12.75 -33.47
CA ASN A 36 2.42 14.06 -32.90
C ASN A 36 0.91 14.23 -32.76
N LEU A 37 0.43 14.32 -31.53
CA LEU A 37 -1.00 14.48 -31.22
C LEU A 37 -1.20 15.86 -30.56
N THR A 38 -1.95 16.76 -31.22
CA THR A 38 -2.25 18.09 -30.69
C THR A 38 -3.76 18.31 -30.61
N HIS A 39 -4.29 18.39 -29.38
CA HIS A 39 -5.74 18.40 -29.13
C HIS A 39 -6.16 19.31 -27.97
N ASP A 40 -7.39 19.84 -27.95
CA ASP A 40 -7.92 20.37 -26.69
C ASP A 40 -8.14 19.20 -25.71
N THR A 41 -8.79 18.13 -26.19
CA THR A 41 -9.01 16.91 -25.39
C THR A 41 -8.65 15.65 -26.19
N LEU A 42 -7.78 14.83 -25.62
CA LEU A 42 -7.47 13.48 -26.09
C LEU A 42 -8.06 12.48 -25.10
N THR A 43 -8.99 11.64 -25.54
CA THR A 43 -9.51 10.52 -24.77
C THR A 43 -9.12 9.21 -25.42
N ASN A 44 -8.40 8.37 -24.69
CA ASN A 44 -7.93 7.06 -25.13
C ASN A 44 -8.56 5.95 -24.29
N TYR A 45 -9.22 5.01 -24.98
CA TYR A 45 -9.67 3.72 -24.45
C TYR A 45 -8.95 2.56 -25.14
N GLY A 46 -8.38 2.77 -26.32
CA GLY A 46 -7.68 1.74 -27.10
C GLY A 46 -6.17 1.85 -26.98
N LEU A 47 -5.47 1.58 -28.08
CA LEU A 47 -4.01 1.61 -28.16
C LEU A 47 -3.51 2.86 -28.90
N ILE A 48 -2.54 3.54 -28.31
CA ILE A 48 -1.66 4.50 -28.98
C ILE A 48 -0.24 3.97 -28.82
N ASP A 49 0.45 3.68 -29.93
CA ASP A 49 1.81 3.12 -29.89
C ASP A 49 2.71 3.84 -30.90
N GLY A 50 3.88 4.31 -30.47
CA GLY A 50 4.83 4.90 -31.41
C GLY A 50 6.28 4.84 -30.96
N THR A 51 7.22 5.00 -31.88
CA THR A 51 8.65 4.98 -31.49
C THR A 51 9.00 6.25 -30.71
N VAL A 52 8.61 7.41 -31.23
CA VAL A 52 8.66 8.69 -30.52
C VAL A 52 7.26 9.30 -30.56
N THR A 53 6.71 9.61 -29.39
CA THR A 53 5.37 10.16 -29.27
C THR A 53 5.39 11.47 -28.49
N ASP A 54 4.89 12.53 -29.12
CA ASP A 54 4.67 13.84 -28.53
C ASP A 54 3.16 14.12 -28.42
N ILE A 55 2.63 14.20 -27.20
CA ILE A 55 1.23 14.54 -26.93
C ILE A 55 1.16 15.93 -26.31
N ASN A 56 0.51 16.86 -27.02
CA ASN A 56 0.19 18.19 -26.52
C ASN A 56 -1.33 18.34 -26.41
N ALA A 57 -1.85 18.51 -25.20
CA ALA A 57 -3.28 18.74 -25.04
C ALA A 57 -3.66 19.61 -23.85
N ILE A 58 -4.88 20.16 -23.81
CA ILE A 58 -5.38 20.74 -22.55
C ILE A 58 -5.66 19.59 -21.57
N THR A 59 -6.41 18.57 -22.00
CA THR A 59 -6.74 17.40 -21.18
C THR A 59 -6.41 16.11 -21.90
N LEU A 60 -5.67 15.22 -21.24
CA LEU A 60 -5.46 13.83 -21.66
C LEU A 60 -6.21 12.90 -20.70
N ASN A 61 -7.13 12.11 -21.23
CA ASN A 61 -7.84 11.05 -20.51
C ASN A 61 -7.39 9.70 -21.05
N ASN A 62 -6.58 8.96 -20.30
CA ASN A 62 -6.29 7.56 -20.59
C ASN A 62 -7.10 6.71 -19.61
N LEU A 63 -8.16 6.07 -20.11
CA LEU A 63 -9.22 5.52 -19.26
C LEU A 63 -9.39 4.03 -19.50
N ASN A 64 -9.75 3.30 -18.45
CA ASN A 64 -10.15 1.90 -18.50
C ASN A 64 -9.05 1.01 -19.15
N THR A 65 -9.31 0.51 -20.35
CA THR A 65 -8.41 -0.31 -21.18
C THR A 65 -7.32 0.49 -21.89
N GLY A 66 -7.33 1.82 -21.78
CA GLY A 66 -6.43 2.71 -22.50
C GLY A 66 -4.95 2.40 -22.29
N LYS A 67 -4.24 2.22 -23.40
CA LYS A 67 -2.80 1.98 -23.45
C LYS A 67 -2.13 3.06 -24.30
N ILE A 68 -1.13 3.72 -23.75
CA ILE A 68 -0.25 4.64 -24.47
C ILE A 68 1.17 4.15 -24.30
N TYR A 69 1.79 3.76 -25.40
CA TYR A 69 3.11 3.15 -25.44
C TYR A 69 4.02 3.95 -26.35
N SER A 70 5.26 4.18 -25.91
CA SER A 70 6.29 4.70 -26.80
C SER A 70 7.69 4.26 -26.43
N ASP A 71 8.71 4.47 -27.28
CA ASP A 71 10.10 4.32 -26.82
C ASP A 71 10.48 5.57 -26.03
N ASP A 72 10.43 6.73 -26.68
CA ASP A 72 10.59 8.03 -26.04
C ASP A 72 9.23 8.75 -26.03
N LEU A 73 8.70 9.01 -24.83
CA LEU A 73 7.38 9.62 -24.64
C LEU A 73 7.50 11.01 -24.04
N GLN A 74 6.87 11.99 -24.67
CA GLN A 74 6.65 13.31 -24.09
C GLN A 74 5.16 13.65 -24.04
N ILE A 75 4.70 14.09 -22.87
CA ILE A 75 3.33 14.53 -22.66
C ILE A 75 3.36 15.92 -22.03
N ASP A 76 2.75 16.89 -22.71
CA ASP A 76 2.57 18.27 -22.27
C ASP A 76 1.08 18.58 -22.17
N VAL A 77 0.54 18.63 -20.95
CA VAL A 77 -0.89 18.86 -20.72
C VAL A 77 -1.21 19.80 -19.57
N GLN A 78 -2.43 20.33 -19.52
CA GLN A 78 -2.91 20.94 -18.27
C GLN A 78 -3.36 19.87 -17.29
N THR A 79 -4.14 18.89 -17.73
CA THR A 79 -4.63 17.80 -16.87
C THR A 79 -4.40 16.44 -17.53
N LEU A 80 -3.79 15.51 -16.80
CA LEU A 80 -3.69 14.10 -17.17
C LEU A 80 -4.56 13.28 -16.22
N ASN A 81 -5.50 12.52 -16.76
CA ASN A 81 -6.32 11.54 -16.04
C ASN A 81 -6.00 10.13 -16.52
N ASN A 82 -5.26 9.36 -15.71
CA ASN A 82 -5.00 7.94 -15.91
C ASN A 82 -5.83 7.17 -14.88
N ARG A 83 -7.01 6.68 -15.28
CA ARG A 83 -8.03 6.17 -14.33
C ARG A 83 -8.67 4.87 -14.79
N ALA A 84 -8.67 3.89 -13.90
CA ALA A 84 -9.33 2.61 -14.09
C ALA A 84 -10.86 2.70 -14.06
N ASN A 85 -11.51 1.67 -14.60
CA ASN A 85 -12.85 1.27 -14.20
C ASN A 85 -12.77 0.08 -13.22
N THR A 86 -13.89 -0.59 -12.99
CA THR A 86 -13.99 -1.75 -12.09
C THR A 86 -13.35 -3.03 -12.63
N GLU A 87 -12.83 -3.04 -13.86
CA GLU A 87 -12.33 -4.25 -14.54
C GLU A 87 -10.96 -4.05 -15.21
N HIS A 88 -10.55 -2.81 -15.47
CA HIS A 88 -9.38 -2.50 -16.28
C HIS A 88 -8.69 -1.26 -15.74
N ALA A 89 -7.37 -1.32 -15.66
CA ALA A 89 -6.56 -0.17 -15.27
C ALA A 89 -5.67 0.26 -16.44
N PRO A 90 -5.66 1.57 -16.76
CA PRO A 90 -4.97 2.06 -17.93
C PRO A 90 -3.46 2.16 -17.68
N VAL A 91 -2.72 2.18 -18.79
CA VAL A 91 -1.26 2.25 -18.78
C VAL A 91 -0.77 3.35 -19.71
N ILE A 92 0.17 4.15 -19.20
CA ILE A 92 1.00 5.03 -20.01
C ILE A 92 2.45 4.64 -19.74
N ALA A 93 3.18 4.21 -20.77
CA ALA A 93 4.52 3.70 -20.59
C ALA A 93 5.51 4.02 -21.71
N ALA A 94 6.78 4.21 -21.34
CA ALA A 94 7.90 4.43 -22.25
C ALA A 94 8.94 3.29 -22.15
N ARG A 95 9.41 2.75 -23.28
CA ARG A 95 10.46 1.71 -23.36
C ARG A 95 11.85 2.28 -23.08
N ARG A 96 12.00 3.60 -23.21
CA ARG A 96 13.17 4.38 -22.85
C ARG A 96 12.72 5.53 -21.95
N ASP A 97 12.89 6.79 -22.36
CA ASP A 97 12.69 7.91 -21.46
C ASP A 97 11.25 8.45 -21.54
N PHE A 98 10.68 8.78 -20.38
CA PHE A 98 9.38 9.42 -20.26
C PHE A 98 9.52 10.82 -19.65
N LYS A 99 9.04 11.85 -20.37
CA LYS A 99 8.91 13.22 -19.87
C LYS A 99 7.43 13.59 -19.77
N LEU A 100 6.99 13.97 -18.57
CA LEU A 100 5.62 14.36 -18.31
C LEU A 100 5.58 15.76 -17.71
N ASN A 101 4.94 16.68 -18.41
CA ASN A 101 4.61 18.02 -17.92
C ASN A 101 3.08 18.12 -17.82
N ALA A 102 2.57 18.27 -16.61
CA ALA A 102 1.12 18.41 -16.36
C ALA A 102 0.87 19.49 -15.32
N LYS A 103 -0.18 20.30 -15.39
CA LYS A 103 -0.55 21.08 -14.19
C LYS A 103 -1.08 20.15 -13.10
N ILE A 104 -2.00 19.26 -13.46
CA ILE A 104 -2.60 18.27 -12.55
C ILE A 104 -2.40 16.88 -13.14
N LEU A 105 -1.75 16.00 -12.38
CA LEU A 105 -1.58 14.59 -12.70
C LEU A 105 -2.46 13.74 -11.79
N ASN A 106 -3.46 13.07 -12.35
CA ASN A 106 -4.37 12.17 -11.66
C ASN A 106 -4.10 10.72 -12.09
N ASN A 107 -3.45 9.93 -11.24
CA ASN A 107 -3.20 8.50 -11.42
C ASN A 107 -3.94 7.73 -10.33
N TYR A 108 -4.98 6.97 -10.69
CA TYR A 108 -5.92 6.39 -9.73
C TYR A 108 -6.18 4.91 -9.98
N SER A 109 -6.43 4.18 -8.89
CA SER A 109 -7.06 2.85 -8.91
C SER A 109 -6.28 1.86 -9.76
N HIS A 110 -5.07 1.52 -9.33
CA HIS A 110 -4.13 0.61 -9.98
C HIS A 110 -3.58 1.05 -11.33
N ALA A 111 -3.92 2.25 -11.81
CA ALA A 111 -3.36 2.78 -13.04
C ALA A 111 -1.83 2.91 -12.97
N LEU A 112 -1.16 2.73 -14.11
CA LEU A 112 0.30 2.67 -14.20
C LEU A 112 0.86 3.77 -15.10
N LEU A 113 1.84 4.50 -14.58
CA LEU A 113 2.78 5.31 -15.33
C LEU A 113 4.17 4.67 -15.23
N LEU A 114 4.74 4.22 -16.34
CA LEU A 114 6.03 3.51 -16.35
C LEU A 114 7.04 4.13 -17.32
N SER A 115 8.29 4.17 -16.91
CA SER A 115 9.44 4.39 -17.78
C SER A 115 10.46 3.28 -17.58
N LEU A 116 10.85 2.57 -18.64
CA LEU A 116 11.96 1.59 -18.56
C LEU A 116 13.34 2.26 -18.60
N GLY A 117 13.41 3.51 -19.04
CA GLY A 117 14.54 4.43 -18.86
C GLY A 117 14.21 5.48 -17.81
N LYS A 118 14.70 6.71 -18.01
CA LYS A 118 14.54 7.80 -17.04
C LYS A 118 13.14 8.39 -17.08
N PHE A 119 12.59 8.69 -15.91
CA PHE A 119 11.28 9.35 -15.81
C PHE A 119 11.42 10.74 -15.20
N LYS A 120 11.10 11.79 -15.98
CA LYS A 120 11.00 13.16 -15.49
C LYS A 120 9.54 13.61 -15.43
N ILE A 121 9.10 14.06 -14.26
CA ILE A 121 7.76 14.59 -14.03
C ILE A 121 7.87 16.03 -13.54
N ASN A 122 7.19 16.97 -14.21
CA ASN A 122 6.95 18.32 -13.70
C ASN A 122 5.44 18.51 -13.56
N ALA A 123 4.97 18.80 -12.34
CA ALA A 123 3.57 19.14 -12.14
C ALA A 123 3.29 20.20 -11.07
N ASP A 124 2.09 20.78 -11.02
CA ASP A 124 1.67 21.53 -9.83
C ASP A 124 1.20 20.53 -8.77
N ILE A 125 0.26 19.65 -9.15
CA ILE A 125 -0.31 18.65 -8.23
C ILE A 125 -0.19 17.25 -8.84
N ILE A 126 0.36 16.32 -8.07
CA ILE A 126 0.36 14.89 -8.36
C ILE A 126 -0.58 14.20 -7.37
N ASN A 127 -1.60 13.54 -7.89
CA ASN A 127 -2.51 12.67 -7.16
C ASN A 127 -2.24 11.23 -7.60
N ASN A 128 -1.49 10.49 -6.79
CA ASN A 128 -1.25 9.05 -6.97
C ASN A 128 -2.01 8.29 -5.88
N HIS A 129 -3.11 7.68 -6.28
CA HIS A 129 -4.10 7.12 -5.37
C HIS A 129 -4.30 5.63 -5.65
N SER A 130 -3.81 4.78 -4.74
CA SER A 130 -3.77 3.31 -4.90
C SER A 130 -3.27 2.89 -6.29
N ALA A 131 -2.28 3.61 -6.82
CA ALA A 131 -1.80 3.50 -8.20
C ALA A 131 -0.26 3.61 -8.23
N ARG A 132 0.35 3.33 -9.38
CA ARG A 132 1.81 3.17 -9.49
C ARG A 132 2.43 4.15 -10.49
N ILE A 133 3.50 4.81 -10.06
CA ILE A 133 4.40 5.63 -10.87
C ILE A 133 5.79 5.03 -10.72
N GLU A 134 6.40 4.60 -11.83
CA GLU A 134 7.63 3.83 -11.79
C GLU A 134 8.62 4.22 -12.88
N SER A 135 9.91 4.22 -12.51
CA SER A 135 11.03 4.22 -13.44
C SER A 135 11.93 3.03 -13.14
N SER A 136 12.42 2.33 -14.16
CA SER A 136 13.47 1.31 -14.01
C SER A 136 14.87 1.93 -13.89
N ASP A 137 15.01 3.22 -14.18
CA ASP A 137 16.24 4.01 -14.04
C ASP A 137 16.00 5.15 -13.02
N ASP A 138 16.73 6.26 -13.16
CA ASP A 138 16.55 7.47 -12.36
C ASP A 138 15.16 8.10 -12.59
N MET A 139 14.53 8.53 -11.50
CA MET A 139 13.30 9.32 -11.52
C MET A 139 13.54 10.70 -10.92
N THR A 140 13.00 11.73 -11.56
CA THR A 140 13.00 13.09 -11.04
C THR A 140 11.59 13.68 -11.06
N ILE A 141 11.13 14.15 -9.91
CA ILE A 141 9.82 14.77 -9.75
C ILE A 141 9.99 16.19 -9.23
N TYR A 142 9.46 17.16 -9.98
CA TYR A 142 9.26 18.53 -9.53
C TYR A 142 7.76 18.76 -9.37
N ALA A 143 7.29 19.02 -8.15
CA ALA A 143 5.89 19.31 -7.92
C ALA A 143 5.63 20.34 -6.83
N ASN A 144 4.52 21.08 -6.87
CA ASN A 144 4.14 21.86 -5.70
C ASN A 144 3.57 20.93 -4.61
N LYS A 145 2.70 19.98 -4.99
CA LYS A 145 2.10 19.02 -4.06
C LYS A 145 2.08 17.60 -4.62
N ILE A 146 2.43 16.63 -3.78
CA ILE A 146 2.34 15.20 -4.08
C ILE A 146 1.44 14.53 -3.03
N ASN A 147 0.36 13.90 -3.51
CA ASN A 147 -0.54 13.06 -2.74
C ASN A 147 -0.31 11.60 -3.14
N ASN A 148 0.47 10.86 -2.36
CA ASN A 148 0.67 9.42 -2.51
C ASN A 148 -0.17 8.70 -1.44
N ILE A 149 -1.39 8.29 -1.81
CA ILE A 149 -2.43 7.92 -0.85
C ILE A 149 -3.00 6.53 -1.16
N ASN A 150 -3.12 5.70 -0.13
CA ASN A 150 -3.82 4.44 -0.20
C ASN A 150 -5.29 4.70 0.12
N ASP A 151 -6.14 4.69 -0.91
CA ASP A 151 -7.57 4.95 -0.77
C ASP A 151 -8.30 3.77 -0.12
N ASN A 152 -7.71 2.57 -0.20
CA ASN A 152 -8.33 1.32 0.21
C ASN A 152 -7.52 0.65 1.35
N PHE A 153 -7.46 1.31 2.52
CA PHE A 153 -6.77 0.80 3.71
C PHE A 153 -7.75 0.52 4.85
N LYS A 154 -7.85 -0.73 5.29
CA LYS A 154 -8.70 -1.14 6.42
C LYS A 154 -7.95 -2.00 7.42
N THR A 155 -8.33 -1.84 8.69
CA THR A 155 -7.76 -2.61 9.81
C THR A 155 -8.85 -3.12 10.72
N GLU A 156 -8.58 -4.24 11.38
CA GLU A 156 -9.47 -4.83 12.37
C GLU A 156 -8.69 -5.29 13.61
N LEU A 157 -9.32 -5.21 14.78
CA LEU A 157 -8.77 -5.74 16.02
C LEU A 157 -9.09 -7.24 16.13
N VAL A 158 -8.12 -8.08 15.82
CA VAL A 158 -8.28 -9.53 15.75
C VAL A 158 -7.84 -10.17 17.06
N LYS A 159 -8.60 -11.14 17.57
CA LYS A 159 -8.20 -11.93 18.75
C LYS A 159 -7.19 -12.98 18.33
N ILE A 160 -5.95 -12.84 18.78
CA ILE A 160 -4.85 -13.74 18.42
C ILE A 160 -4.71 -14.91 19.40
N SER A 161 -5.08 -14.74 20.67
CA SER A 161 -5.06 -15.84 21.63
C SER A 161 -6.06 -15.66 22.77
N GLN A 162 -6.39 -16.78 23.42
CA GLN A 162 -7.21 -16.82 24.62
C GLN A 162 -6.75 -17.96 25.51
N GLN A 163 -6.52 -17.67 26.78
CA GLN A 163 -6.15 -18.68 27.77
C GLN A 163 -6.81 -18.41 29.11
N HIS A 164 -7.14 -19.49 29.82
CA HIS A 164 -7.50 -19.41 31.22
C HIS A 164 -6.22 -19.33 32.06
N LYS A 165 -6.19 -18.42 33.04
CA LYS A 165 -5.08 -18.26 33.98
C LYS A 165 -5.58 -18.41 35.40
N LEU A 166 -4.84 -19.22 36.14
CA LEU A 166 -4.94 -19.34 37.59
C LEU A 166 -3.59 -18.97 38.20
N GLU A 167 -3.58 -17.89 38.97
CA GLU A 167 -2.37 -17.33 39.57
C GLU A 167 -2.59 -17.01 41.04
N PHE A 168 -1.52 -17.00 41.83
CA PHE A 168 -1.56 -16.69 43.25
C PHE A 168 -0.54 -15.61 43.59
N ALA A 169 -0.89 -14.68 44.47
CA ALA A 169 0.05 -13.70 45.00
C ALA A 169 -0.05 -13.66 46.53
N PHE A 170 1.07 -13.43 47.21
CA PHE A 170 1.02 -13.10 48.63
C PHE A 170 0.33 -11.75 48.83
N TYR A 171 -0.37 -11.60 49.95
CA TYR A 171 -0.97 -10.31 50.28
C TYR A 171 0.12 -9.22 50.36
N ASN A 172 -0.12 -8.08 49.70
CA ASN A 172 0.85 -6.97 49.52
C ASN A 172 2.10 -7.30 48.67
N SER A 173 2.01 -8.27 47.76
CA SER A 173 3.06 -8.57 46.77
C SER A 173 2.52 -8.43 45.34
N ASN A 174 3.32 -7.82 44.45
CA ASN A 174 3.01 -7.74 43.02
C ASN A 174 3.43 -9.01 42.26
N LYS A 175 4.31 -9.84 42.84
CA LYS A 175 4.74 -11.11 42.25
C LYS A 175 3.60 -12.13 42.24
N ARG A 176 3.30 -12.69 41.06
CA ARG A 176 2.32 -13.75 40.83
C ARG A 176 3.01 -15.10 40.59
N TYR A 177 2.38 -16.18 41.04
CA TYR A 177 2.83 -17.56 40.91
C TYR A 177 1.77 -18.38 40.19
N SER A 178 2.16 -19.19 39.22
CA SER A 178 1.25 -20.00 38.40
C SER A 178 1.88 -21.36 38.07
N GLY A 179 1.12 -22.25 37.41
CA GLY A 179 1.60 -23.58 37.01
C GLY A 179 2.13 -24.39 38.21
N ASN A 180 3.35 -24.92 38.08
CA ASN A 180 3.98 -25.73 39.13
C ASN A 180 4.68 -24.91 40.22
N ASN A 181 4.67 -23.58 40.13
CA ASN A 181 5.37 -22.69 41.06
C ASN A 181 4.56 -22.39 42.34
N TYR A 182 3.47 -23.11 42.58
CA TYR A 182 2.71 -23.00 43.82
C TYR A 182 2.13 -24.34 44.28
N LYS A 183 1.77 -24.40 45.56
CA LYS A 183 0.99 -25.49 46.15
C LYS A 183 0.06 -24.94 47.22
N ILE A 184 -1.21 -25.31 47.17
CA ILE A 184 -2.16 -25.05 48.26
C ILE A 184 -2.12 -26.22 49.24
N LYS A 185 -1.52 -26.01 50.40
CA LYS A 185 -1.52 -26.99 51.48
C LYS A 185 -2.80 -26.84 52.30
N LYS A 186 -3.73 -27.78 52.16
CA LYS A 186 -4.84 -27.94 53.11
C LYS A 186 -4.29 -28.54 54.41
N GLY A 187 -4.54 -27.91 55.54
CA GLY A 187 -4.15 -28.49 56.83
C GLY A 187 -5.19 -29.48 57.34
N HIS A 188 -4.84 -30.19 58.42
CA HIS A 188 -5.73 -31.13 59.11
C HIS A 188 -5.99 -30.66 60.54
N GLY A 189 -7.10 -31.10 61.14
CA GLY A 189 -7.47 -30.78 62.53
C GLY A 189 -7.56 -29.27 62.79
N LYS A 190 -6.86 -28.78 63.83
CA LYS A 190 -6.86 -27.37 64.27
C LYS A 190 -6.22 -26.38 63.27
N LYS A 191 -5.61 -26.84 62.17
CA LYS A 191 -5.03 -26.02 61.08
C LYS A 191 -5.73 -26.23 59.72
N LYS A 192 -7.01 -26.59 59.70
CA LYS A 192 -7.76 -26.99 58.49
C LYS A 192 -7.77 -26.00 57.30
N TYR A 193 -7.39 -24.74 57.51
CA TYR A 193 -7.45 -23.70 56.49
C TYR A 193 -6.25 -23.75 55.52
N PRO A 194 -6.47 -23.45 54.23
CA PRO A 194 -5.43 -23.52 53.22
C PRO A 194 -4.28 -22.53 53.49
N THR A 195 -3.06 -22.92 53.09
CA THR A 195 -1.87 -22.07 53.10
C THR A 195 -1.23 -22.15 51.72
N LEU A 196 -0.94 -21.00 51.12
CA LEU A 196 -0.18 -20.92 49.88
C LEU A 196 1.30 -21.18 50.19
N ILE A 197 1.90 -22.12 49.48
CA ILE A 197 3.33 -22.32 49.37
C ILE A 197 3.70 -21.94 47.95
N ALA A 198 4.62 -21.01 47.75
CA ALA A 198 5.06 -20.54 46.46
C ALA A 198 6.57 -20.76 46.31
N TYR A 199 6.99 -21.22 45.14
CA TYR A 199 8.37 -21.54 44.81
C TYR A 199 8.95 -20.44 43.93
N ASN A 200 10.15 -19.98 44.25
CA ASN A 200 10.93 -19.07 43.44
C ASN A 200 11.84 -19.86 42.49
N GLU A 201 12.33 -19.20 41.45
CA GLU A 201 13.22 -19.80 40.42
C GLU A 201 14.56 -20.27 41.01
N ASP A 202 15.03 -19.61 42.07
CA ASP A 202 16.24 -19.97 42.83
C ASP A 202 16.06 -21.22 43.73
N GLY A 203 14.90 -21.90 43.65
CA GLY A 203 14.57 -23.08 44.45
C GLY A 203 14.09 -22.76 45.87
N THR A 204 14.09 -21.50 46.30
CA THR A 204 13.56 -21.11 47.61
C THR A 204 12.04 -21.17 47.62
N SER A 205 11.43 -21.38 48.80
CA SER A 205 9.98 -21.35 48.95
C SER A 205 9.54 -20.42 50.07
N ARG A 206 8.40 -19.76 49.85
CA ARG A 206 7.72 -18.96 50.85
C ARG A 206 6.35 -19.56 51.11
N SER A 207 5.89 -19.53 52.36
CA SER A 207 4.52 -19.93 52.69
C SER A 207 3.79 -18.88 53.50
N HIS A 208 2.51 -18.69 53.22
CA HIS A 208 1.69 -17.74 53.95
C HIS A 208 0.20 -18.10 53.86
N TYR A 209 -0.54 -17.81 54.93
CA TYR A 209 -1.99 -18.05 55.00
C TYR A 209 -2.82 -16.90 54.40
N LYS A 210 -2.18 -15.75 54.20
CA LYS A 210 -2.78 -14.54 53.61
C LYS A 210 -2.30 -14.38 52.17
N TYR A 211 -3.18 -14.59 51.21
CA TYR A 211 -2.86 -14.59 49.78
C TYR A 211 -4.09 -14.25 48.93
N ILE A 212 -3.87 -13.95 47.65
CA ILE A 212 -4.91 -13.68 46.66
C ILE A 212 -4.80 -14.73 45.56
N GLU A 213 -5.91 -15.35 45.22
CA GLU A 213 -6.10 -16.19 44.04
C GLU A 213 -6.68 -15.33 42.91
N TYR A 214 -6.09 -15.38 41.73
CA TYR A 214 -6.58 -14.75 40.51
C TYR A 214 -7.02 -15.85 39.56
N ASN A 215 -8.31 -15.87 39.23
CA ASN A 215 -8.91 -16.83 38.31
C ASN A 215 -9.60 -16.05 37.20
N TYR A 216 -8.98 -16.00 36.02
CA TYR A 216 -9.42 -15.12 34.93
C TYR A 216 -9.11 -15.70 33.56
N THR A 217 -9.85 -15.23 32.56
CA THR A 217 -9.55 -15.47 31.16
C THR A 217 -8.76 -14.29 30.63
N GLN A 218 -7.54 -14.57 30.16
CA GLN A 218 -6.72 -13.63 29.41
C GLN A 218 -7.05 -13.78 27.93
N LYS A 219 -7.29 -12.67 27.25
CA LYS A 219 -7.44 -12.59 25.79
C LYS A 219 -6.42 -11.60 25.26
N HIS A 220 -5.77 -11.97 24.18
CA HIS A 220 -4.81 -11.13 23.47
C HIS A 220 -5.40 -10.78 22.10
N TYR A 221 -5.38 -9.50 21.78
CA TYR A 221 -5.88 -8.93 20.55
C TYR A 221 -4.80 -8.08 19.91
N GLN A 222 -4.76 -8.08 18.58
CA GLN A 222 -3.81 -7.30 17.81
C GLN A 222 -4.51 -6.71 16.60
N THR A 223 -4.28 -5.44 16.30
CA THR A 223 -4.74 -4.83 15.06
C THR A 223 -4.03 -5.48 13.87
N GLN A 224 -4.79 -5.89 12.86
CA GLN A 224 -4.29 -6.45 11.60
C GLN A 224 -4.84 -5.66 10.41
N ILE A 225 -4.05 -5.54 9.35
CA ILE A 225 -4.48 -4.98 8.07
C ILE A 225 -5.34 -6.03 7.37
N THR A 226 -6.56 -5.67 6.99
CA THR A 226 -7.51 -6.57 6.31
C THR A 226 -7.65 -6.25 4.82
N GLU A 227 -7.48 -4.99 4.43
CA GLU A 227 -7.47 -4.55 3.03
C GLU A 227 -6.39 -3.47 2.87
N THR A 228 -5.63 -3.52 1.77
CA THR A 228 -4.63 -2.51 1.44
C THR A 228 -4.33 -2.48 -0.05
N GLU A 229 -4.36 -1.29 -0.65
CA GLU A 229 -3.89 -1.05 -2.02
C GLU A 229 -3.00 0.19 -2.00
N PRO A 230 -1.71 0.06 -1.64
CA PRO A 230 -0.84 1.21 -1.47
C PRO A 230 -0.64 1.95 -2.80
N ALA A 231 -0.55 3.28 -2.74
CA ALA A 231 0.03 4.02 -3.85
C ALA A 231 1.56 3.86 -3.83
N GLU A 232 2.17 3.75 -5.00
CA GLU A 232 3.60 3.45 -5.14
C GLU A 232 4.27 4.47 -6.08
N ILE A 233 5.32 5.13 -5.58
CA ILE A 233 6.27 5.91 -6.38
C ILE A 233 7.63 5.24 -6.27
N ILE A 234 8.14 4.69 -7.37
CA ILE A 234 9.30 3.80 -7.36
C ILE A 234 10.32 4.22 -8.42
N SER A 235 11.58 4.33 -8.03
CA SER A 235 12.72 4.40 -8.95
C SER A 235 13.61 3.19 -8.77
N GLY A 236 14.00 2.56 -9.88
CA GLY A 236 14.97 1.47 -9.91
C GLY A 236 16.39 1.90 -9.54
N LYS A 237 16.71 3.20 -9.72
CA LYS A 237 17.97 3.81 -9.27
C LYS A 237 17.70 4.99 -8.33
N ASN A 238 18.12 6.20 -8.71
CA ASN A 238 18.02 7.37 -7.86
C ASN A 238 16.66 8.05 -8.02
N LEU A 239 16.04 8.40 -6.89
CA LEU A 239 14.79 9.17 -6.86
C LEU A 239 15.08 10.57 -6.30
N LEU A 240 14.86 11.59 -7.12
CA LEU A 240 14.85 12.97 -6.67
C LEU A 240 13.41 13.49 -6.65
N ILE A 241 12.99 14.03 -5.50
CA ILE A 241 11.73 14.75 -5.35
C ILE A 241 12.03 16.15 -4.83
N ASP A 242 11.61 17.17 -5.57
CA ASP A 242 11.61 18.56 -5.15
C ASP A 242 10.16 19.07 -5.10
N ALA A 243 9.65 19.30 -3.90
CA ALA A 243 8.26 19.71 -3.71
C ALA A 243 7.96 20.55 -2.47
N ASN A 244 6.92 21.38 -2.51
CA ASN A 244 6.52 22.15 -1.33
C ASN A 244 5.84 21.26 -0.28
N HIS A 245 5.01 20.28 -0.70
CA HIS A 245 4.33 19.35 0.21
C HIS A 245 4.25 17.94 -0.37
N VAL A 246 4.71 16.95 0.40
CA VAL A 246 4.55 15.53 0.09
C VAL A 246 3.75 14.85 1.20
N ILE A 247 2.65 14.22 0.81
CA ILE A 247 1.86 13.33 1.67
C ILE A 247 2.08 11.91 1.18
N ASN A 248 2.58 11.04 2.06
CA ASN A 248 2.66 9.61 1.85
C ASN A 248 1.81 8.91 2.91
N SER A 249 0.59 8.48 2.56
CA SER A 249 -0.37 7.93 3.52
C SER A 249 -0.65 6.46 3.25
N ASN A 250 -0.21 5.58 4.18
CA ASN A 250 -0.26 4.12 4.08
C ASN A 250 0.22 3.60 2.71
N SER A 251 1.23 4.28 2.16
CA SER A 251 1.71 4.16 0.79
C SER A 251 3.24 4.13 0.76
N LYS A 252 3.82 3.94 -0.42
CA LYS A 252 5.25 3.71 -0.58
C LYS A 252 5.90 4.72 -1.52
N ILE A 253 7.05 5.25 -1.08
CA ILE A 253 8.01 5.98 -1.92
C ILE A 253 9.36 5.27 -1.79
N ILE A 254 9.88 4.73 -2.88
CA ILE A 254 11.04 3.83 -2.85
C ILE A 254 12.06 4.23 -3.91
N ALA A 255 13.33 4.32 -3.51
CA ALA A 255 14.49 4.38 -4.39
C ALA A 255 15.30 3.08 -4.32
N GLY A 256 15.77 2.60 -5.47
CA GLY A 256 16.69 1.48 -5.56
C GLY A 256 18.10 1.85 -5.11
N GLU A 257 18.51 3.08 -5.36
CA GLU A 257 19.77 3.68 -4.90
C GLU A 257 19.45 4.86 -3.96
N ALA A 258 19.93 6.07 -4.24
CA ALA A 258 19.75 7.23 -3.36
C ALA A 258 18.35 7.84 -3.47
N LEU A 259 17.78 8.23 -2.33
CA LEU A 259 16.57 9.05 -2.27
C LEU A 259 16.90 10.48 -1.83
N GLN A 260 16.74 11.45 -2.73
CA GLN A 260 16.89 12.86 -2.42
C GLN A 260 15.53 13.55 -2.34
N LEU A 261 15.17 14.00 -1.13
CA LEU A 261 13.94 14.76 -0.87
C LEU A 261 14.29 16.22 -0.54
N SER A 262 14.02 17.14 -1.46
CA SER A 262 13.97 18.58 -1.22
C SER A 262 12.52 18.97 -0.98
N VAL A 263 12.05 18.84 0.27
CA VAL A 263 10.62 18.99 0.59
C VAL A 263 10.36 20.05 1.65
N GLY A 264 9.41 20.95 1.40
CA GLY A 264 9.00 21.97 2.39
C GLY A 264 8.28 21.36 3.60
N LEU A 265 7.30 20.48 3.33
CA LEU A 265 6.57 19.70 4.33
C LEU A 265 6.46 18.23 3.88
N LEU A 266 6.72 17.30 4.80
CA LEU A 266 6.61 15.86 4.57
C LEU A 266 5.71 15.20 5.61
N ASP A 267 4.55 14.69 5.16
CA ASP A 267 3.62 13.91 5.97
C ASP A 267 3.73 12.42 5.57
N ASN A 268 4.62 11.68 6.24
CA ASN A 268 4.69 10.23 6.10
C ASN A 268 3.78 9.55 7.15
N ILE A 269 2.54 9.30 6.76
CA ILE A 269 1.48 8.80 7.63
C ILE A 269 1.40 7.28 7.50
N SER A 270 1.71 6.58 8.60
CA SER A 270 1.53 5.13 8.73
C SER A 270 0.51 4.86 9.85
N THR A 271 -0.60 4.20 9.50
CA THR A 271 -1.67 3.88 10.44
C THR A 271 -1.14 3.00 11.56
N LYS A 272 -1.35 3.43 12.79
CA LYS A 272 -0.96 2.66 13.97
C LYS A 272 -2.09 1.74 14.40
N GLY A 273 -1.71 0.53 14.79
CA GLY A 273 -2.57 -0.44 15.45
C GLY A 273 -2.40 -0.42 16.95
N ILE A 274 -3.10 -1.34 17.61
CA ILE A 274 -2.93 -1.62 19.04
C ILE A 274 -2.64 -3.10 19.26
N ASP A 275 -1.80 -3.38 20.25
CA ASP A 275 -1.69 -4.67 20.90
C ASP A 275 -2.38 -4.59 22.26
N ARG A 276 -3.37 -5.45 22.49
CA ARG A 276 -4.26 -5.38 23.66
C ARG A 276 -4.31 -6.73 24.37
N VAL A 277 -3.99 -6.72 25.66
CA VAL A 277 -4.23 -7.84 26.57
C VAL A 277 -5.34 -7.48 27.54
N THR A 278 -6.40 -8.29 27.58
CA THR A 278 -7.49 -8.13 28.54
C THR A 278 -7.57 -9.33 29.47
N ASP A 279 -7.62 -9.08 30.77
CA ASP A 279 -7.86 -10.09 31.78
C ASP A 279 -9.26 -9.85 32.36
N LYS A 280 -10.13 -10.87 32.33
CA LYS A 280 -11.47 -10.81 32.93
C LYS A 280 -11.77 -12.04 33.76
N GLY A 281 -12.12 -11.83 35.01
CA GLY A 281 -12.48 -12.90 35.94
C GLY A 281 -12.68 -12.38 37.36
N TYR A 282 -12.16 -13.11 38.33
CA TYR A 282 -12.29 -12.77 39.74
C TYR A 282 -10.96 -12.92 40.47
N GLN A 283 -10.80 -12.15 41.54
CA GLN A 283 -9.79 -12.40 42.55
C GLN A 283 -10.45 -12.78 43.87
N ILE A 284 -9.88 -13.77 44.55
CA ILE A 284 -10.34 -14.27 45.84
C ILE A 284 -9.24 -14.03 46.87
N ARG A 285 -9.50 -13.14 47.82
CA ARG A 285 -8.59 -12.92 48.95
C ARG A 285 -8.84 -13.98 50.01
N HIS A 286 -7.79 -14.66 50.45
CA HIS A 286 -7.80 -15.62 51.55
C HIS A 286 -7.09 -15.01 52.76
N ASP A 287 -7.78 -14.99 53.90
CA ASP A 287 -7.24 -14.54 55.18
C ASP A 287 -7.50 -15.60 56.26
N ARG A 288 -6.66 -15.63 57.30
CA ARG A 288 -6.87 -16.42 58.52
C ARG A 288 -6.73 -15.52 59.74
N LYS A 289 -7.72 -15.54 60.63
CA LYS A 289 -7.70 -14.77 61.88
C LYS A 289 -7.49 -15.71 63.06
N TRP A 290 -6.54 -15.36 63.93
CA TRP A 290 -6.36 -16.01 65.23
C TRP A 290 -7.19 -15.27 66.28
N HIS A 291 -7.84 -16.02 67.17
CA HIS A 291 -8.73 -15.46 68.20
C HIS A 291 -8.06 -15.29 69.58
N GLY A 292 -6.73 -15.47 69.68
CA GLY A 292 -5.99 -15.34 70.94
C GLY A 292 -6.08 -16.56 71.86
N GLY A 293 -5.37 -16.51 72.99
CA GLY A 293 -5.36 -17.55 74.03
C GLY A 293 -4.36 -18.70 73.80
N THR A 294 -4.28 -19.63 74.76
CA THR A 294 -3.37 -20.80 74.72
C THR A 294 -3.79 -21.87 73.71
N LYS A 295 -5.04 -21.83 73.24
CA LYS A 295 -5.59 -22.76 72.23
C LYS A 295 -5.42 -22.20 70.82
N ARG A 296 -4.99 -23.06 69.88
CA ARG A 296 -4.81 -22.74 68.44
C ARG A 296 -6.16 -22.66 67.70
N ASN A 297 -6.98 -21.66 68.02
CA ASN A 297 -8.30 -21.43 67.42
C ASN A 297 -8.24 -20.36 66.32
N TYR A 298 -8.66 -20.73 65.09
CA TYR A 298 -8.61 -19.85 63.92
C TYR A 298 -9.95 -19.84 63.17
N SER A 299 -10.25 -18.73 62.50
CA SER A 299 -11.27 -18.63 61.44
C SER A 299 -10.61 -18.30 60.10
N SER A 300 -11.25 -18.70 58.99
CA SER A 300 -10.87 -18.26 57.64
C SER A 300 -11.92 -17.31 57.07
N TYR A 301 -11.45 -16.33 56.32
CA TYR A 301 -12.29 -15.41 55.57
C TYR A 301 -11.88 -15.42 54.11
N THR A 302 -12.86 -15.46 53.22
CA THR A 302 -12.66 -15.28 51.78
C THR A 302 -13.48 -14.11 51.27
N ARG A 303 -12.89 -13.31 50.37
CA ARG A 303 -13.61 -12.24 49.67
C ARG A 303 -13.35 -12.33 48.18
N THR A 304 -14.41 -12.53 47.43
CA THR A 304 -14.38 -12.51 45.97
C THR A 304 -14.68 -11.11 45.46
N THR A 305 -13.87 -10.64 44.51
CA THR A 305 -14.11 -9.37 43.79
C THR A 305 -13.83 -9.58 42.31
N LYS A 306 -14.48 -8.79 41.44
CA LYS A 306 -14.19 -8.82 40.00
C LYS A 306 -12.74 -8.40 39.76
N PHE A 307 -12.07 -9.11 38.87
CA PHE A 307 -10.73 -8.77 38.39
C PHE A 307 -10.85 -8.45 36.90
N ASN A 308 -10.61 -7.18 36.56
CA ASN A 308 -10.58 -6.68 35.20
C ASN A 308 -9.30 -5.89 35.03
N ASN A 309 -8.50 -6.24 34.02
CA ASN A 309 -7.28 -5.53 33.66
C ASN A 309 -7.22 -5.39 32.14
N ILE A 310 -6.77 -4.25 31.65
CA ILE A 310 -6.59 -3.99 30.23
C ILE A 310 -5.24 -3.30 30.09
N VAL A 311 -4.37 -3.88 29.27
CA VAL A 311 -3.08 -3.30 28.89
C VAL A 311 -3.12 -3.12 27.38
N GLU A 312 -2.84 -1.90 26.91
CA GLU A 312 -2.76 -1.56 25.50
C GLU A 312 -1.41 -0.91 25.22
N THR A 313 -0.80 -1.31 24.11
CA THR A 313 0.42 -0.70 23.58
C THR A 313 0.21 -0.38 22.10
N SER A 314 0.84 0.70 21.64
CA SER A 314 0.82 1.03 20.21
C SER A 314 1.60 -0.03 19.42
N LEU A 315 1.06 -0.39 18.25
CA LEU A 315 1.67 -1.30 17.29
C LEU A 315 1.90 -0.54 15.98
N ASP A 316 3.11 -0.58 15.44
CA ASP A 316 3.36 -0.12 14.08
C ASP A 316 2.90 -1.18 13.08
N LEU A 317 2.08 -0.79 12.10
CA LEU A 317 1.62 -1.69 11.04
C LEU A 317 2.53 -1.64 9.80
N ASP A 318 3.53 -0.75 9.79
CA ASP A 318 4.46 -0.54 8.67
C ASP A 318 3.75 -0.30 7.33
N ALA A 319 2.58 0.36 7.38
CA ALA A 319 1.72 0.58 6.22
C ALA A 319 2.22 1.72 5.31
N GLY A 320 2.87 2.73 5.89
CA GLY A 320 3.47 3.86 5.16
C GLY A 320 5.00 3.79 5.21
N LYS A 321 5.65 3.72 4.04
CA LYS A 321 7.11 3.55 3.93
C LYS A 321 7.73 4.56 2.95
N ILE A 322 8.81 5.20 3.39
CA ILE A 322 9.72 5.96 2.53
C ILE A 322 11.11 5.35 2.75
N ALA A 323 11.74 4.85 1.69
CA ALA A 323 12.99 4.13 1.80
C ALA A 323 13.89 4.27 0.58
N GLU A 324 15.19 4.15 0.81
CA GLU A 324 16.25 4.12 -0.19
C GLU A 324 17.03 2.81 -0.12
N HIS A 325 17.92 2.57 -1.08
CA HIS A 325 18.75 1.36 -1.17
C HIS A 325 17.93 0.06 -1.10
N GLN A 326 16.71 0.07 -1.65
CA GLN A 326 15.85 -1.10 -1.65
C GLN A 326 16.09 -1.95 -2.90
N PHE A 327 15.98 -3.26 -2.78
CA PHE A 327 15.85 -4.09 -3.96
C PHE A 327 14.50 -3.81 -4.63
N VAL A 328 14.53 -3.23 -5.83
CA VAL A 328 13.33 -2.96 -6.63
C VAL A 328 13.22 -4.03 -7.72
N SER A 329 12.24 -4.92 -7.62
CA SER A 329 11.86 -5.78 -8.74
C SER A 329 11.18 -4.92 -9.80
N SER A 330 11.83 -4.72 -10.94
CA SER A 330 11.25 -3.99 -12.08
C SER A 330 9.98 -4.67 -12.56
N THR A 331 8.96 -3.89 -12.90
CA THR A 331 7.74 -4.40 -13.52
C THR A 331 8.04 -5.03 -14.89
N THR A 332 7.89 -6.35 -15.02
CA THR A 332 8.06 -7.13 -16.28
C THR A 332 6.74 -7.62 -16.82
N VAL A 333 6.43 -7.39 -18.10
CA VAL A 333 5.13 -7.76 -18.71
C VAL A 333 5.25 -7.95 -20.24
N ASN A 334 4.29 -8.70 -20.82
CA ASN A 334 4.20 -9.07 -22.24
C ASN A 334 3.44 -8.04 -23.09
N THR A 335 3.83 -7.87 -24.35
CA THR A 335 3.22 -6.93 -25.32
C THR A 335 2.33 -7.61 -26.35
N PRO A 336 1.30 -6.91 -26.88
CA PRO A 336 0.72 -7.23 -28.18
C PRO A 336 1.73 -6.95 -29.31
N GLU A 337 1.72 -7.76 -30.36
CA GLU A 337 2.45 -7.43 -31.60
C GLU A 337 1.86 -6.17 -32.26
N LYS A 338 2.69 -5.29 -32.82
CA LYS A 338 2.23 -4.14 -33.63
C LYS A 338 1.37 -4.65 -34.78
N SER A 339 0.15 -4.11 -34.91
CA SER A 339 -0.75 -4.45 -36.01
C SER A 339 -0.17 -3.96 -37.35
N GLN A 340 0.03 -4.88 -38.31
CA GLN A 340 0.74 -4.58 -39.57
C GLN A 340 -0.18 -4.22 -40.75
N THR A 341 -1.50 -4.17 -40.56
CA THR A 341 -2.47 -3.91 -41.64
C THR A 341 -3.49 -2.85 -41.22
N GLY A 342 -3.31 -1.61 -41.67
CA GLY A 342 -4.12 -0.45 -41.27
C GLY A 342 -4.39 0.55 -42.38
N ILE A 343 -5.19 1.58 -42.08
CA ILE A 343 -5.42 2.70 -42.99
C ILE A 343 -4.14 3.55 -43.01
N ILE A 344 -3.49 3.63 -44.18
CA ILE A 344 -2.33 4.51 -44.38
C ILE A 344 -2.81 5.94 -44.65
N VAL A 345 -2.32 6.88 -43.85
CA VAL A 345 -2.48 8.32 -44.10
C VAL A 345 -1.17 8.84 -44.69
N ASP A 346 -1.08 8.92 -46.02
CA ASP A 346 0.04 9.59 -46.68
C ASP A 346 -0.23 11.10 -46.79
N SER A 347 0.79 11.90 -46.50
CA SER A 347 0.76 13.37 -46.48
C SER A 347 0.81 14.03 -47.86
N SER A 348 0.62 13.26 -48.93
CA SER A 348 0.63 13.72 -50.33
C SER A 348 -0.71 13.40 -51.00
N ASP A 349 -1.54 14.43 -51.14
CA ASP A 349 -2.80 14.47 -51.89
C ASP A 349 -4.03 13.70 -51.38
N ARG A 350 -5.17 14.37 -51.52
CA ARG A 350 -6.51 13.86 -51.20
C ARG A 350 -6.87 12.70 -52.12
N GLN A 351 -6.49 11.48 -51.76
CA GLN A 351 -7.19 10.27 -52.16
C GLN A 351 -6.79 9.10 -51.25
N ILE A 352 -7.81 8.44 -50.72
CA ILE A 352 -7.70 7.20 -49.94
C ILE A 352 -7.04 6.15 -50.83
N ALA A 353 -5.75 5.92 -50.65
CA ALA A 353 -5.01 4.85 -51.29
C ALA A 353 -4.66 3.80 -50.23
N GLN A 354 -5.32 2.64 -50.28
CA GLN A 354 -4.81 1.42 -49.64
C GLN A 354 -3.47 1.09 -50.29
N VAL A 355 -2.38 1.23 -49.55
CA VAL A 355 -1.08 0.70 -49.96
C VAL A 355 -0.57 -0.16 -48.82
N ASN A 356 -0.20 -1.41 -49.11
CA ASN A 356 0.50 -2.27 -48.16
C ASN A 356 1.98 -1.84 -48.12
N ALA A 357 2.41 -1.17 -47.06
CA ALA A 357 3.82 -0.90 -46.81
C ALA A 357 4.22 -1.53 -45.47
N ILE A 358 4.87 -2.68 -45.56
CA ILE A 358 5.53 -3.39 -44.46
C ILE A 358 6.86 -2.68 -44.19
N SER A 359 7.00 -2.10 -43.01
CA SER A 359 8.31 -1.71 -42.45
C SER A 359 8.37 -2.25 -41.02
N THR A 360 9.10 -3.35 -40.85
CA THR A 360 9.36 -3.99 -39.58
C THR A 360 10.59 -3.36 -38.93
N ILE A 361 10.42 -2.79 -37.75
CA ILE A 361 11.46 -2.76 -36.72
C ILE A 361 10.83 -3.32 -35.46
N GLU A 362 11.19 -4.56 -35.11
CA GLU A 362 10.88 -5.15 -33.82
C GLU A 362 11.64 -4.37 -32.74
N SER A 363 10.92 -3.55 -31.96
CA SER A 363 11.44 -3.03 -30.70
C SER A 363 11.36 -4.15 -29.66
N ASN A 364 12.51 -4.81 -29.39
CA ASN A 364 12.68 -5.86 -28.36
C ASN A 364 12.56 -5.34 -26.90
N LEU A 365 11.69 -4.37 -26.63
CA LEU A 365 11.45 -3.79 -25.31
C LEU A 365 9.95 -3.89 -24.97
N THR A 366 9.63 -4.76 -24.02
CA THR A 366 8.24 -5.06 -23.66
C THR A 366 7.69 -4.03 -22.67
N LEU A 367 6.46 -3.54 -22.90
CA LEU A 367 5.77 -2.60 -22.01
C LEU A 367 4.60 -3.28 -21.28
N PRO A 368 4.17 -2.71 -20.14
CA PRO A 368 3.21 -3.32 -19.24
C PRO A 368 1.78 -3.32 -19.75
N ASP A 369 1.21 -4.52 -19.87
CA ASP A 369 -0.23 -4.73 -19.84
C ASP A 369 -0.71 -4.82 -18.39
N ASN A 370 -1.58 -3.89 -18.00
CA ASN A 370 -2.18 -3.84 -16.67
C ASN A 370 -3.59 -4.45 -16.71
N SER A 371 -3.67 -5.77 -16.80
CA SER A 371 -4.93 -6.48 -16.60
C SER A 371 -5.07 -6.80 -15.11
N LEU A 372 -5.77 -5.94 -14.37
CA LEU A 372 -6.41 -6.39 -13.14
C LEU A 372 -7.49 -7.41 -13.50
N TYR A 373 -7.79 -8.34 -12.59
CA TYR A 373 -8.76 -9.43 -12.74
C TYR A 373 -8.31 -10.62 -13.60
N THR A 374 -7.32 -11.36 -13.12
CA THR A 374 -7.46 -12.83 -13.15
C THR A 374 -8.20 -13.25 -11.88
N VAL A 375 -9.43 -13.74 -12.06
CA VAL A 375 -10.22 -14.42 -11.01
C VAL A 375 -9.46 -15.62 -10.46
#